data_AF-A0A0K1Q407-F1
#
_entry.id   AF-A0A0K1Q407-F1
#
_cell.length_a   1.000
_cell.length_b   1.000
_cell.length_c   1.000
_cell.angle_alpha   90.00
_cell.angle_beta   90.00
_cell.angle_gamma   90.00
#
_symmetry.space_group_name_H-M   'P 1'
#
loop_
_entity.id
_entity.type
_entity.pdbx_description
1 polymer ?
#
loop_
_entity_poly.entity_id
_entity_poly.type
_entity_poly.pdbx_seq_one_letter_code
_entity_poly.pdbx_strand_id
1 'polypeptide(L)'
;MSRSLVLPLLLVLATTLAACAGILGIKPKNLEHPFEHRAHVLKGIPCVECHDTIRTASESGPLHFPTTEKCTSCHQKPHDTRACNACHGEARLREEASLAREHLRFTHAEHTPRLDGQCVPCHAAVGKNDASTLRPPMAQCFTCHEHRDQWTTRNCDGCHVALPAEHVTPSSHVVHDGDFVREHGVRAASSRDLCSTCHSESFCLSCHGVTVAALPWKFQTERPTLAGLHRAGFRMRHADEARANPGLCATCHEPATFCADCHADKHVGAAPGSRSPHPPGWVRARGGDHGRAARLDPVACASCHGGAGEALCVGCHRVGGVGGNPHGPGFSSRLDKTRDVPCRQCHAP
;
A
#
# COMPACT_ATOMS: atom_id res chain seq x y z
N MET A 1 -38.66 35.79 -7.32
CA MET A 1 -38.18 35.49 -8.70
C MET A 1 -39.23 34.61 -9.35
N SER A 2 -39.78 35.01 -10.50
CA SER A 2 -40.84 34.22 -11.14
C SER A 2 -40.31 32.86 -11.57
N ARG A 3 -41.13 31.82 -11.48
CA ARG A 3 -40.79 30.45 -11.92
C ARG A 3 -40.27 30.41 -13.37
N SER A 4 -40.61 31.41 -14.18
CA SER A 4 -40.18 31.56 -15.58
C SER A 4 -38.69 31.89 -15.77
N LEU A 5 -37.99 32.40 -14.75
CA LEU A 5 -36.55 32.72 -14.81
C LEU A 5 -35.65 31.65 -14.19
N VAL A 6 -36.20 30.76 -13.35
CA VAL A 6 -35.43 29.71 -12.66
C VAL A 6 -35.07 28.57 -13.61
N LEU A 7 -35.99 28.20 -14.52
CA LEU A 7 -35.77 27.12 -15.48
C LEU A 7 -34.64 27.39 -16.50
N PRO A 8 -34.56 28.57 -17.16
CA PRO A 8 -33.45 28.85 -18.08
C PRO A 8 -32.10 28.96 -17.34
N LEU A 9 -32.09 29.45 -16.10
CA LEU A 9 -30.87 29.54 -15.28
C LEU A 9 -30.33 28.14 -14.91
N LEU A 10 -31.22 27.21 -14.54
CA LEU A 10 -30.86 25.82 -14.27
C LEU A 10 -30.34 25.10 -15.52
N LEU A 11 -30.92 25.37 -16.70
CA LEU A 11 -30.46 24.84 -17.97
C LEU A 11 -29.05 25.32 -18.33
N VAL A 12 -28.76 26.61 -18.15
CA VAL A 12 -27.43 27.20 -18.40
C VAL A 12 -26.40 26.66 -17.40
N LEU A 13 -26.78 26.47 -16.13
CA LEU A 13 -25.90 25.87 -15.12
C LEU A 13 -25.61 24.39 -15.44
N ALA A 14 -26.61 23.63 -15.88
CA ALA A 14 -26.44 22.23 -16.26
C ALA A 14 -25.54 22.06 -17.50
N THR A 15 -25.68 22.93 -18.52
CA THR A 15 -24.84 22.87 -19.73
C THR A 15 -23.41 23.29 -19.46
N THR A 16 -23.18 24.29 -18.61
CA THR A 16 -21.84 24.71 -18.20
C THR A 16 -21.15 23.64 -17.35
N LEU A 17 -21.84 23.01 -16.40
CA LEU A 17 -21.30 21.86 -15.65
C LEU A 17 -20.96 20.67 -16.57
N ALA A 18 -21.81 20.37 -17.55
CA ALA A 18 -21.55 19.31 -18.52
C ALA A 18 -20.37 19.61 -19.46
N ALA A 19 -20.15 20.89 -19.81
CA ALA A 19 -18.99 21.32 -20.59
C ALA A 19 -17.70 21.22 -19.78
N CYS A 20 -17.71 21.62 -18.50
CA CYS A 20 -16.57 21.48 -17.60
C CYS A 20 -16.17 20.01 -17.38
N ALA A 21 -17.15 19.09 -17.28
CA ALA A 21 -16.87 17.66 -17.18
C ALA A 21 -16.16 17.09 -18.43
N GLY A 22 -16.39 17.67 -19.62
CA GLY A 22 -15.69 17.32 -20.85
C GLY A 22 -14.23 17.77 -20.87
N ILE A 23 -13.96 18.99 -20.38
CA ILE A 23 -12.61 19.58 -20.32
C ILE A 23 -11.75 18.89 -19.23
N LEU A 24 -12.36 18.49 -18.11
CA LEU A 24 -11.68 17.80 -17.00
C LEU A 24 -11.46 16.29 -17.25
N GLY A 25 -11.82 15.76 -18.42
CA GLY A 25 -11.60 14.34 -18.75
C GLY A 25 -12.47 13.34 -17.97
N ILE A 26 -13.55 13.81 -17.34
CA ILE A 26 -14.44 12.98 -16.49
C ILE A 26 -15.44 12.18 -17.33
N LYS A 27 -15.53 12.42 -18.65
CA LYS A 27 -16.26 11.53 -19.55
C LYS A 27 -15.45 10.26 -19.80
N PRO A 28 -15.94 9.06 -19.44
CA PRO A 28 -15.31 7.83 -19.89
C PRO A 28 -15.33 7.83 -21.41
N LYS A 29 -14.16 7.82 -22.05
CA LYS A 29 -14.05 7.53 -23.49
C LYS A 29 -14.30 6.02 -23.69
N ASN A 30 -15.50 5.55 -23.38
CA ASN A 30 -15.91 4.19 -23.71
C ASN A 30 -16.27 4.14 -25.19
N LEU A 31 -15.25 3.97 -26.01
CA LEU A 31 -15.37 3.36 -27.34
C LEU A 31 -14.45 2.12 -27.41
N GLU A 32 -14.32 1.40 -26.30
CA GLU A 32 -13.61 0.13 -26.30
C GLU A 32 -14.56 -0.93 -26.85
N HIS A 33 -14.29 -1.41 -28.07
CA HIS A 33 -14.93 -2.62 -28.58
C HIS A 33 -13.99 -3.77 -28.22
N PRO A 34 -14.31 -4.62 -27.24
CA PRO A 34 -13.49 -5.77 -26.95
C PRO A 34 -13.28 -6.62 -28.21
N PHE A 35 -12.09 -7.21 -28.31
CA PHE A 35 -11.83 -8.14 -29.41
C PHE A 35 -12.53 -9.47 -29.10
N GLU A 36 -13.48 -9.84 -29.95
CA GLU A 36 -14.31 -11.04 -29.81
C GLU A 36 -13.54 -12.32 -30.19
N HIS A 37 -12.71 -12.83 -29.29
CA HIS A 37 -11.97 -14.08 -29.48
C HIS A 37 -12.89 -15.26 -29.84
N ARG A 38 -14.02 -15.40 -29.15
CA ARG A 38 -14.97 -16.50 -29.40
C ARG A 38 -15.45 -16.52 -30.85
N ALA A 39 -15.73 -15.37 -31.46
CA ALA A 39 -16.19 -15.31 -32.84
C ALA A 39 -15.14 -15.86 -33.83
N HIS A 40 -13.85 -15.65 -33.55
CA HIS A 40 -12.74 -16.16 -34.36
C HIS A 40 -12.49 -17.64 -34.11
N VAL A 41 -12.50 -18.07 -32.84
CA VAL A 41 -12.33 -19.48 -32.47
C VAL A 41 -13.45 -20.35 -33.02
N LEU A 42 -14.71 -19.89 -32.99
CA LEU A 42 -15.84 -20.62 -33.56
C LEU A 42 -15.78 -20.77 -35.09
N LYS A 43 -15.02 -19.92 -35.78
CA LYS A 43 -14.72 -20.06 -37.21
C LYS A 43 -13.57 -21.03 -37.49
N GLY A 44 -12.98 -21.64 -36.45
CA GLY A 44 -11.87 -22.59 -36.57
C GLY A 44 -10.51 -21.95 -36.79
N ILE A 45 -10.36 -20.65 -36.55
CA ILE A 45 -9.07 -19.94 -36.68
C ILE A 45 -8.15 -20.41 -35.53
N PRO A 46 -6.99 -21.02 -35.82
CA PRO A 46 -6.04 -21.44 -34.78
C PRO A 46 -5.42 -20.26 -34.03
N CYS A 47 -5.15 -20.41 -32.73
CA CYS A 47 -4.60 -19.33 -31.90
C CYS A 47 -3.28 -18.76 -32.44
N VAL A 48 -2.39 -19.64 -32.92
CA VAL A 48 -1.09 -19.27 -33.49
C VAL A 48 -1.18 -18.71 -34.90
N GLU A 49 -2.38 -18.71 -35.50
CA GLU A 49 -2.57 -17.90 -36.69
C GLU A 49 -2.32 -16.47 -36.28
N CYS A 50 -3.06 -15.91 -35.32
CA CYS A 50 -2.88 -14.53 -34.85
C CYS A 50 -1.66 -14.31 -33.93
N HIS A 51 -1.34 -15.26 -33.06
CA HIS A 51 -0.24 -15.18 -32.09
C HIS A 51 0.94 -16.06 -32.51
N ASP A 52 1.50 -15.80 -33.69
CA ASP A 52 2.52 -16.64 -34.35
C ASP A 52 3.80 -16.86 -33.52
N THR A 53 4.23 -15.85 -32.77
CA THR A 53 5.48 -15.85 -31.99
C THR A 53 5.30 -16.27 -30.53
N ILE A 54 4.07 -16.52 -30.06
CA ILE A 54 3.81 -16.79 -28.65
C ILE A 54 4.44 -18.10 -28.18
N ARG A 55 4.56 -19.10 -29.08
CA ARG A 55 5.06 -20.43 -28.71
C ARG A 55 6.52 -20.42 -28.27
N THR A 56 7.29 -19.43 -28.70
CA THR A 56 8.71 -19.26 -28.36
C THR A 56 8.93 -18.09 -27.41
N ALA A 57 7.85 -17.50 -26.89
CA ALA A 57 7.94 -16.36 -25.99
C ALA A 57 8.57 -16.77 -24.65
N SER A 58 9.63 -16.06 -24.27
CA SER A 58 10.28 -16.19 -22.97
C SER A 58 9.75 -15.15 -21.99
N GLU A 59 10.26 -15.20 -20.75
CA GLU A 59 9.90 -14.26 -19.68
C GLU A 59 10.12 -12.79 -20.08
N SER A 60 11.08 -12.49 -20.96
CA SER A 60 11.44 -11.14 -21.41
C SER A 60 11.25 -10.92 -22.92
N GLY A 61 10.94 -9.69 -23.36
CA GLY A 61 10.76 -9.36 -24.79
C GLY A 61 9.47 -8.57 -25.08
N PRO A 62 8.96 -8.52 -26.31
CA PRO A 62 7.72 -7.81 -26.63
C PRO A 62 6.47 -8.57 -26.16
N LEU A 63 5.35 -7.87 -26.01
CA LEU A 63 4.04 -8.50 -25.87
C LEU A 63 3.61 -9.03 -27.25
N HIS A 64 3.38 -10.34 -27.35
CA HIS A 64 3.11 -11.05 -28.62
C HIS A 64 1.67 -10.84 -29.11
N PHE A 65 1.28 -9.57 -29.26
CA PHE A 65 -0.01 -9.17 -29.82
C PHE A 65 0.01 -9.21 -31.35
N PRO A 66 -1.13 -9.52 -32.00
CA PRO A 66 -1.24 -9.49 -33.46
C PRO A 66 -1.05 -8.07 -34.00
N THR A 67 -0.40 -7.96 -35.16
CA THR A 67 -0.21 -6.68 -35.83
C THR A 67 -1.41 -6.30 -36.69
N THR A 68 -1.46 -5.04 -37.14
CA THR A 68 -2.51 -4.57 -38.08
C THR A 68 -2.52 -5.39 -39.37
N GLU A 69 -1.35 -5.77 -39.89
CA GLU A 69 -1.21 -6.62 -41.07
C GLU A 69 -1.90 -7.97 -40.88
N LYS A 70 -1.84 -8.50 -39.66
CA LYS A 70 -2.51 -9.77 -39.35
C LYS A 70 -4.02 -9.63 -39.40
N CYS A 71 -4.57 -8.54 -38.87
CA CYS A 71 -5.99 -8.23 -38.94
C CYS A 71 -6.45 -8.07 -40.39
N THR A 72 -5.71 -7.30 -41.19
CA THR A 72 -6.09 -6.96 -42.57
C THR A 72 -5.91 -8.10 -43.57
N SER A 73 -5.17 -9.16 -43.21
CA SER A 73 -5.08 -10.39 -44.00
C SER A 73 -6.46 -11.04 -44.25
N CYS A 74 -7.39 -10.89 -43.30
CA CYS A 74 -8.79 -11.32 -43.46
C CYS A 74 -9.77 -10.12 -43.52
N HIS A 75 -9.51 -9.04 -42.78
CA HIS A 75 -10.34 -7.83 -42.75
C HIS A 75 -9.83 -6.76 -43.73
N GLN A 76 -10.09 -6.98 -45.02
CA GLN A 76 -9.55 -6.15 -46.11
C GLN A 76 -10.06 -4.70 -46.18
N LYS A 77 -11.08 -4.34 -45.38
CA LYS A 77 -11.66 -2.99 -45.34
C LYS A 77 -11.67 -2.46 -43.91
N PRO A 78 -10.65 -1.69 -43.49
CA PRO A 78 -10.71 -0.96 -42.23
C PRO A 78 -11.62 0.26 -42.41
N HIS A 79 -12.37 0.61 -41.36
CA HIS A 79 -13.25 1.78 -41.34
C HIS A 79 -12.52 3.06 -40.89
N ASP A 80 -11.22 2.96 -40.57
CA ASP A 80 -10.40 4.01 -39.99
C ASP A 80 -8.92 3.75 -40.36
N THR A 81 -8.06 4.78 -40.29
CA THR A 81 -6.63 4.67 -40.60
C THR A 81 -5.76 4.40 -39.38
N ARG A 82 -6.31 4.49 -38.17
CA ARG A 82 -5.62 4.15 -36.92
C ARG A 82 -5.39 2.65 -36.81
N ALA A 83 -4.41 2.26 -35.99
CA ALA A 83 -4.14 0.86 -35.69
C ALA A 83 -5.39 0.17 -35.11
N CYS A 84 -5.67 -1.07 -35.55
CA CYS A 84 -6.88 -1.79 -35.15
C CYS A 84 -7.01 -1.89 -33.63
N ASN A 85 -5.88 -2.11 -32.93
CA ASN A 85 -5.80 -2.23 -31.48
C ASN A 85 -6.09 -0.95 -30.69
N ALA A 86 -6.22 0.20 -31.36
CA ALA A 86 -6.64 1.46 -30.74
C ALA A 86 -8.15 1.55 -30.56
N CYS A 87 -8.93 0.66 -31.19
CA CYS A 87 -10.38 0.59 -31.08
C CYS A 87 -10.89 -0.83 -30.77
N HIS A 88 -10.21 -1.85 -31.29
CA HIS A 88 -10.47 -3.26 -31.02
C HIS A 88 -9.56 -3.79 -29.91
N GLY A 89 -10.15 -4.33 -28.86
CA GLY A 89 -9.46 -4.69 -27.63
C GLY A 89 -9.39 -3.53 -26.65
N GLU A 90 -9.49 -3.86 -25.38
CA GLU A 90 -9.50 -2.87 -24.29
C GLU A 90 -8.06 -2.41 -24.01
N ALA A 91 -7.86 -1.09 -23.89
CA ALA A 91 -6.54 -0.54 -23.59
C ALA A 91 -6.06 -1.02 -22.22
N ARG A 92 -7.00 -1.13 -21.27
CA ARG A 92 -6.76 -1.67 -19.93
C ARG A 92 -6.18 -3.08 -19.97
N LEU A 93 -6.72 -3.99 -20.79
CA LEU A 93 -6.23 -5.38 -20.85
C LEU A 93 -4.81 -5.47 -21.40
N ARG A 94 -4.42 -4.56 -22.30
CA ARG A 94 -3.03 -4.48 -22.80
C ARG A 94 -2.07 -4.02 -21.72
N GLU A 95 -2.49 -3.04 -20.93
CA GLU A 95 -1.72 -2.57 -19.78
C GLU A 95 -1.58 -3.69 -18.73
N GLU A 96 -2.66 -4.38 -18.40
CA GLU A 96 -2.64 -5.52 -17.47
C GLU A 96 -1.73 -6.65 -17.96
N ALA A 97 -1.65 -6.90 -19.28
CA ALA A 97 -0.72 -7.86 -19.86
C ALA A 97 0.75 -7.39 -19.77
N SER A 98 1.01 -6.09 -19.91
CA SER A 98 2.34 -5.50 -19.72
C SER A 98 2.79 -5.65 -18.27
N LEU A 99 1.95 -5.23 -17.32
CA LEU A 99 2.24 -5.35 -15.90
C LEU A 99 2.43 -6.80 -15.47
N ALA A 100 1.62 -7.73 -16.00
CA ALA A 100 1.78 -9.15 -15.74
C ALA A 100 3.16 -9.66 -16.20
N ARG A 101 3.68 -9.17 -17.33
CA ARG A 101 5.02 -9.53 -17.82
C ARG A 101 6.13 -9.03 -16.90
N GLU A 102 5.97 -7.82 -16.36
CA GLU A 102 6.96 -7.20 -15.47
C GLU A 102 7.01 -7.87 -14.11
N HIS A 103 5.86 -8.38 -13.65
CA HIS A 103 5.73 -8.89 -12.29
C HIS A 103 5.61 -10.41 -12.16
N LEU A 104 5.37 -11.15 -13.26
CA LEU A 104 5.28 -12.61 -13.24
C LEU A 104 6.37 -13.27 -14.07
N ARG A 105 7.02 -14.27 -13.49
CA ARG A 105 7.93 -15.21 -14.15
C ARG A 105 7.11 -16.28 -14.84
N PHE A 106 6.99 -16.15 -16.16
CA PHE A 106 6.30 -17.13 -16.99
C PHE A 106 6.86 -17.16 -18.41
N THR A 107 7.06 -18.36 -18.94
CA THR A 107 7.60 -18.59 -20.28
C THR A 107 6.73 -19.57 -21.07
N HIS A 108 6.15 -19.09 -22.18
CA HIS A 108 5.37 -19.96 -23.06
C HIS A 108 6.24 -21.00 -23.75
N ALA A 109 7.51 -20.69 -24.00
CA ALA A 109 8.47 -21.59 -24.64
C ALA A 109 8.67 -22.91 -23.87
N GLU A 110 8.56 -22.88 -22.54
CA GLU A 110 8.68 -24.10 -21.72
C GLU A 110 7.35 -24.82 -21.53
N HIS A 111 6.23 -24.10 -21.49
CA HIS A 111 4.91 -24.68 -21.22
C HIS A 111 4.26 -25.27 -22.48
N THR A 112 4.41 -24.61 -23.62
CA THR A 112 3.75 -25.01 -24.88
C THR A 112 4.11 -26.45 -25.31
N PRO A 113 5.38 -26.88 -25.29
CA PRO A 113 5.74 -28.25 -25.67
C PRO A 113 5.21 -29.30 -24.69
N ARG A 114 5.11 -28.97 -23.39
CA ARG A 114 4.59 -29.88 -22.35
C ARG A 114 3.08 -30.13 -22.46
N LEU A 115 2.38 -29.30 -23.23
CA LEU A 115 0.94 -29.37 -23.48
C LEU A 115 0.61 -29.70 -24.95
N ASP A 116 1.57 -30.29 -25.69
CA ASP A 116 1.42 -30.62 -27.12
C ASP A 116 0.94 -29.43 -27.99
N GLY A 117 1.32 -28.21 -27.60
CA GLY A 117 0.93 -26.99 -28.30
C GLY A 117 -0.49 -26.48 -28.02
N GLN A 118 -1.20 -27.06 -27.05
CA GLN A 118 -2.57 -26.66 -26.68
C GLN A 118 -2.58 -25.41 -25.79
N CYS A 119 -3.44 -24.44 -26.13
CA CYS A 119 -3.56 -23.16 -25.40
C CYS A 119 -4.74 -23.13 -24.42
N VAL A 120 -5.83 -23.83 -24.77
CA VAL A 120 -7.11 -23.85 -24.02
C VAL A 120 -6.98 -24.34 -22.57
N PRO A 121 -6.09 -25.31 -22.24
CA PRO A 121 -5.91 -25.73 -20.85
C PRO A 121 -5.61 -24.56 -19.90
N CYS A 122 -4.90 -23.52 -20.36
CA CYS A 122 -4.67 -22.32 -19.56
C CYS A 122 -5.66 -21.19 -19.89
N HIS A 123 -5.89 -20.93 -21.18
CA HIS A 123 -6.70 -19.81 -21.67
C HIS A 123 -8.18 -20.19 -21.89
N ALA A 124 -8.79 -20.85 -20.91
CA ALA A 124 -10.16 -21.37 -21.01
C ALA A 124 -11.24 -20.29 -21.28
N ALA A 125 -10.95 -19.03 -20.96
CA ALA A 125 -11.87 -17.91 -21.17
C ALA A 125 -11.96 -17.44 -22.64
N VAL A 126 -11.01 -17.80 -23.51
CA VAL A 126 -10.99 -17.37 -24.93
C VAL A 126 -12.26 -17.79 -25.68
N GLY A 127 -12.89 -18.88 -25.26
CA GLY A 127 -14.16 -19.37 -25.82
C GLY A 127 -15.40 -18.69 -25.25
N LYS A 128 -15.29 -17.78 -24.27
CA LYS A 128 -16.43 -17.11 -23.64
C LYS A 128 -16.71 -15.76 -24.30
N ASN A 129 -17.92 -15.23 -24.10
CA ASN A 129 -18.30 -13.87 -24.51
C ASN A 129 -17.72 -12.78 -23.57
N ASP A 130 -16.91 -13.18 -22.60
CA ASP A 130 -16.26 -12.26 -21.67
C ASP A 130 -14.82 -12.04 -22.11
N ALA A 131 -14.58 -10.92 -22.80
CA ALA A 131 -13.27 -10.54 -23.28
C ALA A 131 -12.31 -10.08 -22.16
N SER A 132 -12.81 -9.85 -20.95
CA SER A 132 -12.04 -9.23 -19.86
C SER A 132 -11.19 -10.21 -19.05
N THR A 133 -11.42 -11.52 -19.18
CA THR A 133 -10.75 -12.54 -18.35
C THR A 133 -9.82 -13.46 -19.16
N LEU A 134 -9.04 -12.92 -20.09
CA LEU A 134 -8.16 -13.72 -20.96
C LEU A 134 -6.86 -14.21 -20.27
N ARG A 135 -6.40 -13.49 -19.25
CA ARG A 135 -5.28 -13.90 -18.41
C ARG A 135 -5.72 -15.07 -17.53
N PRO A 136 -5.04 -16.23 -17.57
CA PRO A 136 -5.37 -17.35 -16.70
C PRO A 136 -5.30 -16.91 -15.22
N PRO A 137 -6.31 -17.23 -14.39
CA PRO A 137 -6.19 -17.01 -12.97
C PRO A 137 -5.08 -17.91 -12.42
N MET A 138 -4.45 -17.49 -11.33
CA MET A 138 -3.38 -18.26 -10.69
C MET A 138 -3.83 -19.69 -10.29
N ALA A 139 -5.12 -19.88 -9.97
CA ALA A 139 -5.71 -21.20 -9.76
C ALA A 139 -5.52 -22.16 -10.96
N GLN A 140 -5.43 -21.64 -12.18
CA GLN A 140 -5.16 -22.44 -13.37
C GLN A 140 -3.74 -23.01 -13.36
N CYS A 141 -2.76 -22.24 -12.89
CA CYS A 141 -1.38 -22.71 -12.72
C CYS A 141 -1.34 -23.91 -11.76
N PHE A 142 -2.20 -23.90 -10.75
CA PHE A 142 -2.24 -24.91 -9.68
C PHE A 142 -2.86 -26.23 -10.10
N THR A 143 -3.46 -26.29 -11.28
CA THR A 143 -3.91 -27.57 -11.85
C THR A 143 -2.74 -28.50 -12.17
N CYS A 144 -1.54 -27.95 -12.37
CA CYS A 144 -0.30 -28.70 -12.61
C CYS A 144 0.80 -28.41 -11.58
N HIS A 145 0.88 -27.21 -11.03
CA HIS A 145 1.91 -26.81 -10.06
C HIS A 145 1.38 -26.86 -8.62
N GLU A 146 1.75 -27.90 -7.87
CA GLU A 146 1.36 -28.01 -6.47
C GLU A 146 2.19 -27.08 -5.58
N HIS A 147 1.51 -26.33 -4.72
CA HIS A 147 2.10 -25.45 -3.73
C HIS A 147 2.00 -26.12 -2.38
N ARG A 148 3.03 -26.88 -1.99
CA ARG A 148 3.03 -27.60 -0.71
C ARG A 148 3.56 -26.68 0.38
N ASP A 149 4.87 -26.46 0.36
CA ASP A 149 5.55 -25.74 1.43
C ASP A 149 5.52 -24.23 1.21
N GLN A 150 5.34 -23.76 -0.02
CA GLN A 150 5.35 -22.34 -0.41
C GLN A 150 4.28 -21.51 0.30
N TRP A 151 3.09 -22.09 0.57
CA TRP A 151 2.05 -21.41 1.35
C TRP A 151 2.46 -21.21 2.80
N THR A 152 3.12 -22.21 3.38
CA THR A 152 3.57 -22.19 4.77
C THR A 152 4.77 -21.26 4.96
N THR A 153 5.72 -21.32 4.03
CA THR A 153 6.94 -20.51 4.04
C THR A 153 6.72 -19.12 3.45
N ARG A 154 5.56 -18.85 2.85
CA ARG A 154 5.21 -17.59 2.18
C ARG A 154 6.18 -17.26 1.05
N ASN A 155 6.72 -18.29 0.41
CA ASN A 155 7.67 -18.09 -0.67
C ASN A 155 6.99 -18.19 -2.04
N CYS A 156 6.75 -17.03 -2.66
CA CYS A 156 6.07 -16.90 -3.94
C CYS A 156 6.99 -16.42 -5.07
N ASP A 157 8.28 -16.24 -4.79
CA ASP A 157 9.27 -15.64 -5.69
C ASP A 157 9.57 -16.47 -6.96
N GLY A 158 9.24 -17.76 -6.92
CA GLY A 158 9.35 -18.67 -8.06
C GLY A 158 8.46 -18.27 -9.24
N CYS A 159 7.36 -17.58 -8.99
CA CYS A 159 6.46 -17.06 -10.02
C CYS A 159 6.32 -15.54 -9.98
N HIS A 160 6.46 -14.90 -8.81
CA HIS A 160 6.32 -13.46 -8.66
C HIS A 160 7.69 -12.78 -8.61
N VAL A 161 7.87 -11.71 -9.37
CA VAL A 161 9.12 -10.93 -9.36
C VAL A 161 9.18 -10.05 -8.11
N ALA A 162 8.08 -9.39 -7.76
CA ALA A 162 7.98 -8.51 -6.59
C ALA A 162 6.51 -8.32 -6.16
N LEU A 163 5.99 -9.24 -5.35
CA LEU A 163 4.58 -9.27 -4.91
C LEU A 163 4.04 -7.92 -4.40
N PRO A 164 4.72 -7.18 -3.49
CA PRO A 164 4.21 -5.89 -3.02
C PRO A 164 4.16 -4.80 -4.10
N ALA A 165 4.98 -4.91 -5.14
CA ALA A 165 5.02 -3.97 -6.25
C ALA A 165 3.93 -4.25 -7.29
N GLU A 166 3.28 -5.41 -7.26
CA GLU A 166 2.20 -5.76 -8.18
C GLU A 166 0.93 -4.97 -7.92
N HIS A 167 0.71 -4.50 -6.68
CA HIS A 167 -0.48 -3.73 -6.28
C HIS A 167 -1.83 -4.41 -6.65
N VAL A 168 -1.83 -5.73 -6.85
CA VAL A 168 -3.03 -6.52 -7.19
C VAL A 168 -3.46 -7.39 -6.02
N THR A 169 -4.77 -7.52 -5.84
CA THR A 169 -5.35 -8.43 -4.85
C THR A 169 -5.42 -9.85 -5.40
N PRO A 170 -5.06 -10.87 -4.60
CA PRO A 170 -5.29 -12.26 -4.96
C PRO A 170 -6.77 -12.56 -5.21
N SER A 171 -7.09 -13.21 -6.33
CA SER A 171 -8.46 -13.58 -6.70
C SER A 171 -8.91 -14.96 -6.20
N SER A 172 -8.00 -15.78 -5.64
CA SER A 172 -8.27 -17.22 -5.43
C SER A 172 -7.75 -17.84 -4.13
N HIS A 173 -6.72 -17.28 -3.49
CA HIS A 173 -6.05 -17.92 -2.35
C HIS A 173 -5.99 -17.06 -1.07
N VAL A 174 -6.19 -15.75 -1.19
CA VAL A 174 -6.57 -14.87 -0.08
C VAL A 174 -7.81 -14.14 -0.54
N VAL A 175 -8.94 -14.75 -0.23
CA VAL A 175 -10.24 -14.28 -0.68
C VAL A 175 -10.61 -13.05 0.14
N HIS A 176 -10.70 -11.90 -0.54
CA HIS A 176 -11.10 -10.61 0.03
C HIS A 176 -12.62 -10.43 -0.03
N ASP A 177 -13.38 -11.51 0.16
CA ASP A 177 -14.84 -11.50 0.06
C ASP A 177 -15.50 -11.01 1.36
N GLY A 178 -16.78 -10.63 1.22
CA GLY A 178 -17.60 -10.11 2.30
C GLY A 178 -17.37 -8.62 2.57
N ASP A 179 -17.76 -8.14 3.74
CA ASP A 179 -17.50 -6.76 4.17
C ASP A 179 -16.07 -6.63 4.70
N PHE A 180 -15.10 -6.88 3.81
CA PHE A 180 -13.67 -6.82 4.14
C PHE A 180 -13.30 -5.47 4.74
N VAL A 181 -13.86 -4.37 4.21
CA VAL A 181 -13.59 -3.03 4.74
C VAL A 181 -13.96 -2.92 6.21
N ARG A 182 -15.05 -3.55 6.66
CA ARG A 182 -15.42 -3.58 8.08
C ARG A 182 -14.57 -4.54 8.92
N GLU A 183 -14.15 -5.67 8.36
CA GLU A 183 -13.58 -6.78 9.14
C GLU A 183 -12.04 -6.87 9.07
N HIS A 184 -11.40 -6.19 8.11
CA HIS A 184 -9.96 -6.29 7.89
C HIS A 184 -9.15 -5.82 9.10
N GLY A 185 -9.67 -4.94 9.95
CA GLY A 185 -8.97 -4.47 11.15
C GLY A 185 -8.63 -5.60 12.13
N VAL A 186 -9.58 -6.52 12.38
CA VAL A 186 -9.35 -7.68 13.27
C VAL A 186 -8.39 -8.67 12.61
N ARG A 187 -8.58 -8.94 11.31
CA ARG A 187 -7.72 -9.86 10.53
C ARG A 187 -6.29 -9.34 10.41
N ALA A 188 -6.11 -8.04 10.19
CA ALA A 188 -4.81 -7.39 10.13
C ALA A 188 -4.14 -7.31 11.50
N ALA A 189 -4.90 -7.20 12.59
CA ALA A 189 -4.35 -7.26 13.95
C ALA A 189 -3.77 -8.65 14.27
N SER A 190 -4.45 -9.73 13.86
CA SER A 190 -3.99 -11.11 14.10
C SER A 190 -2.95 -11.61 13.11
N SER A 191 -2.97 -11.12 11.86
CA SER A 191 -2.28 -11.74 10.73
C SER A 191 -1.54 -10.73 9.85
N ARG A 192 -1.00 -9.66 10.44
CA ARG A 192 -0.33 -8.58 9.69
C ARG A 192 0.78 -9.07 8.76
N ASP A 193 1.57 -10.03 9.21
CA ASP A 193 2.71 -10.54 8.44
C ASP A 193 2.28 -11.33 7.20
N LEU A 194 1.07 -11.90 7.25
CA LEU A 194 0.44 -12.50 6.08
C LEU A 194 0.05 -11.42 5.06
N CYS A 195 -0.55 -10.32 5.53
CA CYS A 195 -0.92 -9.20 4.65
C CYS A 195 0.33 -8.57 4.00
N SER A 196 1.41 -8.39 4.75
CA SER A 196 2.66 -7.82 4.23
C SER A 196 3.44 -8.74 3.29
N THR A 197 2.96 -9.98 3.08
CA THR A 197 3.51 -10.87 2.03
C THR A 197 3.14 -10.36 0.63
N CYS A 198 1.95 -9.76 0.50
CA CYS A 198 1.43 -9.28 -0.79
C CYS A 198 1.24 -7.76 -0.84
N HIS A 199 1.04 -7.09 0.30
CA HIS A 199 0.77 -5.66 0.36
C HIS A 199 1.92 -4.89 1.00
N SER A 200 2.30 -3.77 0.39
CA SER A 200 3.25 -2.81 0.96
C SER A 200 2.57 -1.94 2.02
N GLU A 201 3.36 -1.26 2.86
CA GLU A 201 2.80 -0.35 3.88
C GLU A 201 2.04 0.82 3.26
N SER A 202 2.40 1.25 2.05
CA SER A 202 1.68 2.29 1.32
C SER A 202 0.25 1.90 0.97
N PHE A 203 -0.05 0.60 0.81
CA PHE A 203 -1.43 0.13 0.63
C PHE A 203 -2.29 0.46 1.85
N CYS A 204 -1.80 0.21 3.08
CA CYS A 204 -2.50 0.58 4.31
C CYS A 204 -2.76 2.09 4.36
N LEU A 205 -1.75 2.88 3.98
CA LEU A 205 -1.80 4.34 4.00
C LEU A 205 -2.71 4.96 2.94
N SER A 206 -3.04 4.22 1.87
CA SER A 206 -4.00 4.69 0.86
C SER A 206 -5.36 5.04 1.46
N CYS A 207 -5.71 4.41 2.58
CA CYS A 207 -6.92 4.70 3.35
C CYS A 207 -6.61 5.22 4.76
N HIS A 208 -5.70 4.58 5.51
CA HIS A 208 -5.36 4.99 6.87
C HIS A 208 -4.47 6.23 6.91
N GLY A 209 -5.03 7.35 7.37
CA GLY A 209 -4.41 8.67 7.34
C GLY A 209 -4.93 9.55 6.21
N VAL A 210 -5.78 9.00 5.32
CA VAL A 210 -6.40 9.73 4.20
C VAL A 210 -7.93 9.69 4.33
N THR A 211 -8.54 8.51 4.22
CA THR A 211 -10.00 8.31 4.23
C THR A 211 -10.52 7.86 5.59
N VAL A 212 -9.68 7.23 6.41
CA VAL A 212 -9.96 6.81 7.79
C VAL A 212 -8.79 7.18 8.69
N ALA A 213 -9.00 7.24 10.02
CA ALA A 213 -7.93 7.59 10.95
C ALA A 213 -6.71 6.65 10.79
N ALA A 214 -5.50 7.24 10.89
CA ALA A 214 -4.26 6.46 10.90
C ALA A 214 -4.29 5.44 12.04
N LEU A 215 -3.83 4.21 11.78
CA LEU A 215 -3.85 3.12 12.76
C LEU A 215 -3.02 3.53 13.99
N PRO A 216 -3.66 3.73 15.16
CA PRO A 216 -2.98 4.36 16.30
C PRO A 216 -1.80 3.54 16.83
N TRP A 217 -1.89 2.21 16.88
CA TRP A 217 -0.97 1.40 17.69
C TRP A 217 0.38 1.05 17.02
N LYS A 218 0.52 1.20 15.69
CA LYS A 218 1.74 0.80 14.95
C LYS A 218 2.62 1.94 14.46
N PHE A 219 2.11 3.18 14.46
CA PHE A 219 2.87 4.37 14.09
C PHE A 219 3.06 5.37 15.21
N GLN A 220 2.61 5.05 16.42
CA GLN A 220 2.85 5.82 17.63
C GLN A 220 4.28 5.62 18.17
N THR A 221 5.28 5.73 17.28
CA THR A 221 6.70 5.77 17.68
C THR A 221 6.98 6.96 18.61
N GLU A 222 6.09 7.96 18.61
CA GLU A 222 6.06 9.11 19.51
C GLU A 222 5.38 8.87 20.87
N ARG A 223 4.76 7.69 21.13
CA ARG A 223 4.16 7.39 22.44
C ARG A 223 5.13 6.67 23.40
N PRO A 224 5.42 7.26 24.57
CA PRO A 224 6.31 6.65 25.56
C PRO A 224 5.66 5.52 26.38
N THR A 225 4.33 5.42 26.41
CA THR A 225 3.60 4.44 27.23
C THR A 225 3.35 3.09 26.55
N LEU A 226 3.74 2.94 25.28
CA LEU A 226 3.55 1.68 24.56
C LEU A 226 4.51 0.58 25.03
N ALA A 227 4.03 -0.66 24.99
CA ALA A 227 4.87 -1.84 25.12
C ALA A 227 5.31 -2.25 23.70
N GLY A 228 6.51 -1.84 23.29
CA GLY A 228 7.05 -2.14 21.97
C GLY A 228 8.48 -1.66 21.79
N LEU A 229 9.25 -2.34 20.94
CA LEU A 229 10.69 -2.10 20.73
C LEU A 229 10.96 -0.72 20.10
N HIS A 230 10.08 -0.26 19.21
CA HIS A 230 10.19 1.02 18.49
C HIS A 230 9.30 2.15 19.07
N ARG A 231 9.16 2.20 20.40
CA ARG A 231 8.44 3.30 21.09
C ARG A 231 9.31 4.56 21.29
N ALA A 232 8.71 5.65 21.76
CA ALA A 232 9.39 6.94 21.92
C ALA A 232 10.50 6.93 22.96
N GLY A 233 11.59 7.66 22.69
CA GLY A 233 12.72 7.80 23.62
C GLY A 233 13.77 6.70 23.53
N PHE A 234 14.02 6.14 22.34
CA PHE A 234 15.02 5.09 22.11
C PHE A 234 16.38 5.47 22.70
N ARG A 235 16.87 6.68 22.39
CA ARG A 235 18.14 7.23 22.91
C ARG A 235 18.27 7.18 24.44
N MET A 236 17.16 7.21 25.18
CA MET A 236 17.13 7.29 26.64
C MET A 236 17.05 5.94 27.35
N ARG A 237 16.54 4.91 26.68
CA ARG A 237 16.25 3.60 27.30
C ARG A 237 17.00 2.44 26.65
N HIS A 238 17.47 2.60 25.41
CA HIS A 238 18.08 1.50 24.67
C HIS A 238 19.33 0.97 25.38
N ALA A 239 20.02 1.78 26.19
CA ALA A 239 21.12 1.33 27.01
C ALA A 239 20.68 0.33 28.11
N ASP A 240 19.52 0.53 28.74
CA ASP A 240 18.97 -0.41 29.73
C ASP A 240 18.35 -1.63 29.03
N GLU A 241 17.65 -1.44 27.90
CA GLU A 241 17.06 -2.52 27.10
C GLU A 241 18.15 -3.44 26.51
N ALA A 242 19.24 -2.87 25.97
CA ALA A 242 20.38 -3.61 25.44
C ALA A 242 21.19 -4.30 26.56
N ARG A 243 21.28 -3.71 27.75
CA ARG A 243 21.88 -4.37 28.93
C ARG A 243 21.03 -5.54 29.43
N ALA A 244 19.72 -5.38 29.42
CA ALA A 244 18.79 -6.42 29.86
C ALA A 244 18.69 -7.59 28.88
N ASN A 245 18.73 -7.33 27.57
CA ASN A 245 18.71 -8.35 26.53
C ASN A 245 19.49 -7.92 25.28
N PRO A 246 20.81 -8.20 25.22
CA PRO A 246 21.67 -7.79 24.11
C PRO A 246 21.24 -8.35 22.74
N GLY A 247 20.59 -9.52 22.71
CA GLY A 247 20.15 -10.19 21.48
C GLY A 247 18.83 -9.68 20.90
N LEU A 248 18.05 -8.91 21.68
CA LEU A 248 16.72 -8.44 21.32
C LEU A 248 16.71 -7.61 20.03
N CYS A 249 17.72 -6.76 19.87
CA CYS A 249 17.84 -5.86 18.73
C CYS A 249 18.60 -6.51 17.56
N ALA A 250 19.61 -7.33 17.87
CA ALA A 250 20.47 -8.01 16.89
C ALA A 250 19.72 -9.04 16.04
N THR A 251 18.50 -9.41 16.43
CA THR A 251 17.62 -10.27 15.62
C THR A 251 17.23 -9.62 14.28
N CYS A 252 17.18 -8.28 14.24
CA CYS A 252 16.77 -7.53 13.05
C CYS A 252 17.77 -6.45 12.62
N HIS A 253 18.58 -5.93 13.55
CA HIS A 253 19.54 -4.84 13.29
C HIS A 253 20.98 -5.36 13.36
N GLU A 254 21.77 -5.07 12.32
CA GLU A 254 23.20 -5.40 12.29
C GLU A 254 23.98 -4.51 13.29
N PRO A 255 24.55 -5.06 14.38
CA PRO A 255 25.18 -4.25 15.41
C PRO A 255 26.40 -3.46 14.92
N ALA A 256 27.14 -4.00 13.95
CA ALA A 256 28.36 -3.39 13.43
C ALA A 256 28.12 -2.09 12.65
N THR A 257 26.91 -1.85 12.14
CA THR A 257 26.56 -0.63 11.42
C THR A 257 25.58 0.21 12.24
N PHE A 258 24.49 -0.38 12.71
CA PHE A 258 23.45 0.36 13.41
C PHE A 258 23.91 0.93 14.77
N CYS A 259 24.59 0.11 15.57
CA CYS A 259 25.04 0.51 16.90
C CYS A 259 26.36 1.29 16.80
N ALA A 260 27.35 0.71 16.11
CA ALA A 260 28.69 1.28 16.07
C ALA A 260 28.71 2.68 15.41
N ASP A 261 27.99 2.89 14.30
CA ASP A 261 28.02 4.16 13.58
C ASP A 261 27.39 5.29 14.39
N CYS A 262 26.25 5.03 15.03
CA CYS A 262 25.57 6.02 15.87
C CYS A 262 26.40 6.38 17.11
N HIS A 263 26.99 5.38 17.76
CA HIS A 263 27.85 5.58 18.92
C HIS A 263 29.15 6.33 18.56
N ALA A 264 29.71 6.05 17.37
CA ALA A 264 30.85 6.79 16.83
C ALA A 264 30.50 8.24 16.48
N ASP A 265 29.39 8.48 15.76
CA ASP A 265 28.90 9.80 15.36
C ASP A 265 28.58 10.70 16.57
N LYS A 266 27.91 10.14 17.58
CA LYS A 266 27.53 10.89 18.78
C LYS A 266 28.64 10.95 19.84
N HIS A 267 29.79 10.32 19.59
CA HIS A 267 30.89 10.20 20.55
C HIS A 267 30.43 9.67 21.92
N VAL A 268 29.49 8.72 21.90
CA VAL A 268 28.89 8.11 23.09
C VAL A 268 29.27 6.64 23.12
N GLY A 269 29.99 6.22 24.14
CA GLY A 269 30.38 4.81 24.32
C GLY A 269 29.57 4.12 25.41
N ALA A 270 29.61 2.79 25.42
CA ALA A 270 29.25 1.98 26.59
C ALA A 270 30.32 2.15 27.69
N ALA A 271 30.45 3.37 28.23
CA ALA A 271 31.39 3.64 29.32
C ALA A 271 30.80 3.11 30.64
N PRO A 272 31.59 2.43 31.48
CA PRO A 272 31.20 2.13 32.85
C PRO A 272 30.87 3.45 33.57
N GLY A 273 29.63 3.59 34.04
CA GLY A 273 29.17 4.80 34.73
C GLY A 273 28.32 5.76 33.91
N SER A 274 27.97 5.45 32.66
CA SER A 274 26.90 6.14 31.93
C SER A 274 25.59 6.03 32.72
N ARG A 275 25.20 7.12 33.39
CA ARG A 275 23.97 7.19 34.18
C ARG A 275 22.81 7.51 33.25
N SER A 276 21.68 6.84 33.47
CA SER A 276 20.43 7.24 32.83
C SER A 276 20.20 8.72 33.10
N PRO A 277 19.84 9.52 32.09
CA PRO A 277 19.46 10.92 32.30
C PRO A 277 18.21 11.05 33.17
N HIS A 278 17.53 9.93 33.42
CA HIS A 278 16.35 9.80 34.26
C HIS A 278 16.64 8.84 35.43
N PRO A 279 16.94 9.33 36.64
CA PRO A 279 17.07 8.47 37.81
C PRO A 279 15.76 7.73 38.14
N PRO A 280 15.81 6.61 38.88
CA PRO A 280 14.62 5.91 39.32
C PRO A 280 13.61 6.85 40.02
N GLY A 281 12.36 6.83 39.58
CA GLY A 281 11.32 7.74 40.08
C GLY A 281 11.30 9.13 39.44
N TRP A 282 12.05 9.36 38.35
CA TRP A 282 12.04 10.60 37.56
C TRP A 282 10.63 11.03 37.12
N VAL A 283 9.83 10.07 36.63
CA VAL A 283 8.42 10.27 36.27
C VAL A 283 7.53 9.55 37.30
N ARG A 284 6.68 10.31 37.99
CA ARG A 284 5.66 9.77 38.91
C ARG A 284 4.34 10.50 38.71
N ALA A 285 3.22 9.80 38.90
CA ALA A 285 1.91 10.46 38.92
C ALA A 285 1.91 11.52 40.03
N ARG A 286 1.78 12.80 39.66
CA ARG A 286 1.80 13.95 40.57
C ARG A 286 3.10 14.08 41.40
N GLY A 287 4.26 13.79 40.81
CA GLY A 287 5.55 13.95 41.48
C GLY A 287 6.76 13.61 40.60
N GLY A 288 7.94 13.54 41.22
CA GLY A 288 9.20 13.29 40.51
C GLY A 288 9.84 14.56 39.94
N ASP A 289 11.09 14.43 39.52
CA ASP A 289 11.90 15.56 39.06
C ASP A 289 11.55 15.99 37.61
N HIS A 290 10.85 15.14 36.86
CA HIS A 290 10.40 15.42 35.50
C HIS A 290 9.56 16.71 35.40
N GLY A 291 8.58 16.90 36.30
CA GLY A 291 7.72 18.08 36.26
C GLY A 291 8.47 19.38 36.58
N ARG A 292 9.54 19.32 37.39
CA ARG A 292 10.41 20.48 37.67
C ARG A 292 11.31 20.77 36.47
N ALA A 293 11.95 19.76 35.91
CA ALA A 293 12.83 19.89 34.76
C ALA A 293 12.09 20.38 33.50
N ALA A 294 10.91 19.84 33.21
CA ALA A 294 10.10 20.21 32.06
C ALA A 294 9.60 21.67 32.08
N ARG A 295 9.49 22.28 33.28
CA ARG A 295 9.14 23.70 33.43
C ARG A 295 10.31 24.65 33.21
N LEU A 296 11.55 24.16 33.37
CA LEU A 296 12.75 24.98 33.20
C LEU A 296 13.15 25.07 31.73
N ASP A 297 13.20 23.92 31.05
CA ASP A 297 13.54 23.86 29.63
C ASP A 297 12.87 22.65 28.94
N PRO A 298 11.66 22.85 28.38
CA PRO A 298 10.99 21.79 27.64
C PRO A 298 11.68 21.47 26.30
N VAL A 299 12.47 22.39 25.73
CA VAL A 299 13.13 22.21 24.42
C VAL A 299 14.37 21.31 24.55
N ALA A 300 15.09 21.39 25.67
CA ALA A 300 16.18 20.44 25.99
C ALA A 300 15.72 18.98 25.95
N CYS A 301 14.45 18.72 26.30
CA CYS A 301 13.88 17.37 26.27
C CYS A 301 13.71 16.86 24.81
N ALA A 302 13.29 17.74 23.89
CA ALA A 302 13.09 17.40 22.48
C ALA A 302 14.39 16.97 21.78
N SER A 303 15.55 17.47 22.25
CA SER A 303 16.88 17.14 21.70
C SER A 303 17.23 15.64 21.79
N CYS A 304 16.75 14.96 22.84
CA CYS A 304 17.00 13.53 23.07
C CYS A 304 15.77 12.64 22.82
N HIS A 305 14.56 13.16 22.98
CA HIS A 305 13.32 12.43 22.77
C HIS A 305 12.87 12.31 21.29
N GLY A 306 13.55 12.99 20.36
CA GLY A 306 13.59 12.69 18.92
C GLY A 306 12.23 12.54 18.21
N GLY A 307 11.74 13.62 17.59
CA GLY A 307 10.70 13.56 16.56
C GLY A 307 9.24 13.71 17.03
N ALA A 308 8.96 13.57 18.33
CA ALA A 308 7.61 13.73 18.87
C ALA A 308 7.24 15.17 19.26
N GLY A 309 8.22 16.05 19.49
CA GLY A 309 7.98 17.42 19.97
C GLY A 309 7.04 17.48 21.19
N GLU A 310 6.12 18.44 21.19
CA GLU A 310 5.09 18.59 22.22
C GLU A 310 4.14 17.38 22.33
N ALA A 311 4.06 16.50 21.30
CA ALA A 311 3.19 15.33 21.31
C ALA A 311 3.58 14.29 22.37
N LEU A 312 4.86 14.25 22.77
CA LEU A 312 5.33 13.42 23.88
C LEU A 312 4.66 13.82 25.20
N CYS A 313 4.48 15.13 25.41
CA CYS A 313 3.86 15.70 26.60
C CYS A 313 2.35 15.44 26.60
N VAL A 314 1.71 15.63 25.44
CA VAL A 314 0.25 15.46 25.24
C VAL A 314 -0.22 14.08 25.66
N GLY A 315 0.55 13.02 25.40
CA GLY A 315 0.16 11.64 25.73
C GLY A 315 -0.21 11.44 27.20
N CYS A 316 0.48 12.14 28.11
CA CYS A 316 0.22 12.08 29.55
C CYS A 316 -0.54 13.32 30.06
N HIS A 317 -0.27 14.49 29.52
CA HIS A 317 -0.72 15.79 30.04
C HIS A 317 -1.94 16.39 29.32
N ARG A 318 -2.50 15.71 28.30
CA ARG A 318 -3.81 16.09 27.76
C ARG A 318 -4.86 16.14 28.87
N VAL A 319 -5.94 16.91 28.66
CA VAL A 319 -7.06 16.96 29.60
C VAL A 319 -7.57 15.54 29.88
N GLY A 320 -7.68 15.19 31.16
CA GLY A 320 -8.07 13.85 31.60
C GLY A 320 -6.93 12.81 31.59
N GLY A 321 -5.73 13.17 31.17
CA GLY A 321 -4.54 12.32 31.19
C GLY A 321 -3.92 12.14 32.58
N VAL A 322 -3.13 11.06 32.72
CA VAL A 322 -2.49 10.65 33.99
C VAL A 322 -1.42 11.62 34.51
N GLY A 323 -0.84 12.44 33.62
CA GLY A 323 0.19 13.42 33.93
C GLY A 323 -0.36 14.69 34.61
N GLY A 324 -1.67 14.91 34.55
CA GLY A 324 -2.30 16.10 35.13
C GLY A 324 -1.96 17.40 34.40
N ASN A 325 -2.46 18.52 34.94
CA ASN A 325 -2.34 19.84 34.29
C ASN A 325 -0.87 20.31 34.24
N PRO A 326 -0.30 20.54 33.04
CA PRO A 326 1.07 21.04 32.91
C PRO A 326 1.21 22.53 33.21
N HIS A 327 0.11 23.29 33.20
CA HIS A 327 0.13 24.72 33.47
C HIS A 327 0.37 25.01 34.96
N GLY A 328 1.22 26.01 35.23
CA GLY A 328 1.47 26.50 36.58
C GLY A 328 0.25 27.20 37.20
N PRO A 329 0.26 27.42 38.53
CA PRO A 329 -0.77 28.21 39.20
C PRO A 329 -0.95 29.59 38.56
N GLY A 330 -2.20 29.98 38.28
CA GLY A 330 -2.52 31.29 37.70
C GLY A 330 -2.25 31.44 36.19
N PHE A 331 -1.90 30.36 35.50
CA PHE A 331 -1.72 30.40 34.04
C PHE A 331 -2.99 30.85 33.31
N SER A 332 -2.83 31.84 32.43
CA SER A 332 -3.86 32.31 31.50
C SER A 332 -3.25 32.48 30.10
N SER A 333 -4.06 32.27 29.07
CA SER A 333 -3.67 32.43 27.68
C SER A 333 -4.75 33.18 26.93
N ARG A 334 -4.36 33.95 25.93
CA ARG A 334 -5.29 34.62 24.99
C ARG A 334 -5.75 33.70 23.86
N LEU A 335 -5.17 32.51 23.77
CA LEU A 335 -5.47 31.50 22.75
C LEU A 335 -6.72 30.69 23.16
N ASP A 336 -7.53 30.34 22.17
CA ASP A 336 -8.72 29.52 22.29
C ASP A 336 -8.36 28.02 22.34
N LYS A 337 -8.88 27.33 23.35
CA LYS A 337 -8.56 25.92 23.64
C LYS A 337 -9.01 24.94 22.56
N THR A 338 -10.00 25.31 21.76
CA THR A 338 -10.62 24.46 20.73
C THR A 338 -10.13 24.80 19.33
N ARG A 339 -9.76 26.06 19.09
CA ARG A 339 -9.39 26.55 17.76
C ARG A 339 -7.88 26.63 17.54
N ASP A 340 -7.12 27.06 18.54
CA ASP A 340 -5.71 27.33 18.35
C ASP A 340 -4.87 26.06 18.48
N VAL A 341 -4.02 25.81 17.46
CA VAL A 341 -3.24 24.57 17.29
C VAL A 341 -2.48 24.14 18.54
N PRO A 342 -1.75 25.01 19.27
CA PRO A 342 -1.04 24.59 20.47
C PRO A 342 -1.96 24.14 21.61
N CYS A 343 -3.16 24.71 21.70
CA CYS A 343 -4.09 24.45 22.79
C CYS A 343 -4.97 23.22 22.50
N ARG A 344 -5.47 23.08 21.27
CA ARG A 344 -6.32 21.93 20.87
C ARG A 344 -5.61 20.59 20.95
N GLN A 345 -4.28 20.54 20.87
CA GLN A 345 -3.51 19.30 21.02
C GLN A 345 -3.73 18.65 22.41
N CYS A 346 -3.92 19.45 23.45
CA CYS A 346 -4.17 18.96 24.82
C CYS A 346 -5.64 19.04 25.23
N HIS A 347 -6.43 19.94 24.61
CA HIS A 347 -7.77 20.30 25.02
C HIS A 347 -8.90 19.83 24.08
N ALA A 348 -8.59 19.21 22.94
CA ALA A 348 -9.61 18.60 22.10
C ALA A 348 -10.24 17.36 22.81
N PRO A 349 -11.56 17.15 22.67
CA PRO A 349 -12.27 16.00 23.25
C PRO A 349 -11.80 14.64 22.69
#